data_AF-A0A7X8MP21-F1
#
_entry.id   AF-A0A7X8MP21-F1
#
_cell.length_a   1.000
_cell.length_b   1.000
_cell.length_c   1.000
_cell.angle_alpha   90.00
_cell.angle_beta   90.00
_cell.angle_gamma   90.00
#
_symmetry.space_group_name_H-M   'P 1'
#
loop_
_entity.id
_entity.type
_entity.pdbx_description
1 polymer ?
#
loop_
_entity_poly.entity_id
_entity_poly.type
_entity_poly.pdbx_seq_one_letter_code
_entity_poly.pdbx_strand_id
1 'polypeptide(L)'
;MILNYTGKTIKPEEAKRVNGLSLAFIGDAVFEVMVREYLIINNLNLSAHKLHLKAVSYVKANSQRGFIRQLEKYLTEDEMYIFKKGRNTKSATVPKNATVSDYRAATGFETLIGYLYITGQIDRLQLIMDIIFEDKKDSKE
;
A
#
# COMPACT_ATOMS: atom_id res chain seq x y z
N MET A 1 -8.05 7.53 -11.23
CA MET A 1 -9.34 7.06 -10.66
C MET A 1 -9.23 5.56 -10.46
N ILE A 2 -9.21 5.08 -9.21
CA ILE A 2 -9.19 3.62 -8.95
C ILE A 2 -10.60 3.07 -9.18
N LEU A 3 -10.71 2.09 -10.06
CA LEU A 3 -11.98 1.53 -10.51
C LEU A 3 -12.62 0.64 -9.43
N ASN A 4 -13.75 1.04 -8.84
CA ASN A 4 -14.60 0.12 -8.08
C ASN A 4 -15.46 -0.71 -9.04
N TYR A 5 -14.88 -1.78 -9.59
CA TYR A 5 -15.55 -2.63 -10.59
C TYR A 5 -16.91 -3.18 -10.13
N THR A 6 -17.03 -3.50 -8.84
CA THR A 6 -18.27 -4.09 -8.30
C THR A 6 -19.39 -3.08 -8.09
N GLY A 7 -19.07 -1.77 -8.13
CA GLY A 7 -19.99 -0.70 -7.74
C GLY A 7 -20.40 -0.73 -6.27
N LYS A 8 -19.76 -1.55 -5.44
CA LYS A 8 -20.09 -1.75 -4.03
C LYS A 8 -18.91 -1.38 -3.14
N THR A 9 -19.20 -0.75 -2.01
CA THR A 9 -18.25 -0.54 -0.93
C THR A 9 -18.82 -1.17 0.33
N ILE A 10 -17.95 -1.51 1.27
CA ILE A 10 -18.35 -1.99 2.60
C ILE A 10 -18.16 -0.88 3.63
N LYS A 11 -18.98 -0.88 4.69
CA LYS A 11 -18.85 0.14 5.73
C LYS A 11 -17.53 -0.05 6.50
N PRO A 12 -16.88 1.03 6.98
CA PRO A 12 -15.68 0.97 7.82
C PRO A 12 -15.76 -0.08 8.96
N GLU A 13 -16.89 -0.12 9.67
CA GLU A 13 -17.13 -1.06 10.78
C GLU A 13 -17.20 -2.52 10.35
N GLU A 14 -17.68 -2.79 9.13
CA GLU A 14 -17.71 -4.13 8.55
C GLU A 14 -16.32 -4.51 8.03
N ALA A 15 -15.63 -3.57 7.37
CA ALA A 15 -14.27 -3.74 6.89
C ALA A 15 -13.28 -4.06 8.02
N LYS A 16 -13.45 -3.41 9.19
CA LYS A 16 -12.68 -3.71 10.42
C LYS A 16 -12.79 -5.19 10.84
N ARG A 17 -13.84 -5.92 10.45
CA ARG A 17 -14.03 -7.35 10.77
C ARG A 17 -13.42 -8.30 9.75
N VAL A 18 -13.13 -7.83 8.54
CA VAL A 18 -12.48 -8.62 7.47
C VAL A 18 -11.09 -9.09 7.94
N ASN A 19 -10.67 -10.28 7.52
CA ASN A 19 -9.35 -10.80 7.85
C ASN A 19 -8.24 -9.89 7.29
N GLY A 20 -7.18 -9.65 8.06
CA GLY A 20 -6.08 -8.77 7.64
C GLY A 20 -5.39 -9.22 6.35
N LEU A 21 -5.17 -10.52 6.16
CA LEU A 21 -4.58 -11.05 4.93
C LEU A 21 -5.51 -10.90 3.72
N SER A 22 -6.83 -10.94 3.93
CA SER A 22 -7.79 -10.67 2.85
C SER A 22 -7.77 -9.20 2.42
N LEU A 23 -7.58 -8.28 3.37
CA LEU A 23 -7.38 -6.86 3.05
C LEU A 23 -6.03 -6.64 2.36
N ALA A 24 -4.95 -7.24 2.88
CA ALA A 24 -3.63 -7.17 2.26
C ALA A 24 -3.64 -7.70 0.82
N PHE A 25 -4.34 -8.81 0.57
CA PHE A 25 -4.46 -9.41 -0.75
C PHE A 25 -4.95 -8.42 -1.83
N ILE A 26 -6.01 -7.65 -1.54
CA ILE A 26 -6.49 -6.63 -2.49
C ILE A 26 -5.62 -5.37 -2.45
N GLY A 27 -5.11 -5.01 -1.27
CA GLY A 27 -4.28 -3.82 -1.08
C GLY A 27 -2.95 -3.87 -1.84
N ASP A 28 -2.31 -5.03 -1.90
CA ASP A 28 -1.11 -5.27 -2.70
C ASP A 28 -1.36 -4.95 -4.19
N ALA A 29 -2.43 -5.51 -4.76
CA ALA A 29 -2.82 -5.25 -6.15
C ALA A 29 -3.16 -3.78 -6.40
N VAL A 30 -3.87 -3.12 -5.48
CA VAL A 30 -4.22 -1.70 -5.59
C VAL A 30 -2.96 -0.84 -5.56
N PHE A 31 -2.04 -1.09 -4.62
CA PHE A 31 -0.80 -0.35 -4.52
C PHE A 31 0.08 -0.52 -5.77
N GLU A 32 0.20 -1.75 -6.29
CA GLU A 32 0.93 -2.05 -7.52
C GLU A 32 0.39 -1.24 -8.72
N VAL A 33 -0.93 -1.16 -8.88
CA VAL A 33 -1.56 -0.38 -9.95
C VAL A 33 -1.26 1.12 -9.79
N MET A 34 -1.43 1.67 -8.59
CA MET A 34 -1.16 3.10 -8.35
C MET A 34 0.30 3.46 -8.56
N VAL A 35 1.24 2.60 -8.14
CA VAL A 35 2.68 2.78 -8.42
C VAL A 35 2.97 2.75 -9.91
N ARG A 36 2.39 1.79 -10.66
CA ARG A 36 2.59 1.69 -12.11
C ARG A 36 1.98 2.88 -12.85
N GLU A 37 0.79 3.31 -12.46
CA GLU A 37 0.13 4.52 -12.98
C GLU A 37 1.03 5.74 -12.80
N TYR A 38 1.48 5.99 -11.56
CA TYR A 38 2.39 7.09 -11.25
C TYR A 38 3.67 7.05 -12.10
N LEU A 39 4.30 5.88 -12.21
CA LEU A 39 5.53 5.72 -12.98
C LEU A 39 5.34 5.97 -14.47
N ILE A 40 4.27 5.44 -15.07
CA ILE A 40 3.98 5.63 -16.50
C ILE A 40 3.70 7.10 -16.78
N ILE A 41 2.78 7.72 -16.04
CA ILE A 41 2.37 9.12 -16.25
C ILE A 41 3.55 10.08 -16.11
N ASN A 42 4.45 9.84 -15.17
CA ASN A 42 5.60 10.71 -14.92
C ASN A 42 6.87 10.32 -15.72
N ASN A 43 6.84 9.25 -16.51
CA ASN A 43 8.03 8.76 -17.24
C ASN A 43 7.68 8.16 -18.61
N LEU A 44 6.98 8.93 -19.45
CA LEU A 44 6.45 8.47 -20.76
C LEU A 44 7.50 7.86 -21.72
N ASN A 45 8.77 8.25 -21.58
CA ASN A 45 9.86 7.82 -22.46
C ASN A 45 10.61 6.57 -21.95
N LEU A 46 10.26 6.02 -20.79
CA LEU A 46 10.95 4.84 -20.26
C LEU A 46 10.42 3.54 -20.87
N SER A 47 11.33 2.60 -21.14
CA SER A 47 10.96 1.26 -21.58
C SER A 47 10.24 0.49 -20.47
N ALA A 48 9.43 -0.51 -20.85
CA ALA A 48 8.72 -1.39 -19.93
C ALA A 48 9.66 -2.04 -18.89
N HIS A 49 10.87 -2.44 -19.31
CA HIS A 49 11.86 -3.00 -18.39
C HIS A 49 12.32 -2.00 -17.32
N LYS A 50 12.61 -0.75 -17.71
CA LYS A 50 12.98 0.31 -16.75
C LYS A 50 11.83 0.65 -15.80
N LEU A 51 10.60 0.67 -16.30
CA LEU A 51 9.40 0.86 -15.48
C LEU A 51 9.23 -0.27 -14.47
N HIS A 52 9.41 -1.54 -14.88
CA HIS A 52 9.34 -2.69 -13.99
C HIS A 52 10.37 -2.60 -12.86
N LEU A 53 11.65 -2.31 -13.18
CA LEU A 53 12.69 -2.15 -12.16
C LEU A 53 12.37 -1.02 -11.17
N LYS A 54 11.83 0.10 -11.67
CA LYS A 54 11.34 1.18 -10.80
C LYS A 54 10.19 0.71 -9.92
N ALA A 55 9.17 0.05 -10.47
CA ALA A 55 8.02 -0.44 -9.72
C ALA A 55 8.45 -1.38 -8.58
N VAL A 56 9.32 -2.36 -8.86
CA VAL A 56 9.90 -3.27 -7.86
C VAL A 56 10.56 -2.51 -6.70
N SER A 57 11.19 -1.37 -6.97
CA SER A 57 11.81 -0.54 -5.93
C SER A 57 10.80 0.12 -4.97
N TYR A 58 9.54 0.29 -5.37
CA TYR A 58 8.47 0.77 -4.49
C TYR A 58 7.77 -0.38 -3.77
N VAL A 59 7.45 -1.46 -4.48
CA VAL A 59 6.56 -2.51 -3.95
C VAL A 59 7.26 -3.56 -3.09
N LYS A 60 8.60 -3.57 -3.06
CA LYS A 60 9.35 -4.45 -2.14
C LYS A 60 9.05 -4.13 -0.66
N ALA A 61 8.99 -5.16 0.18
CA ALA A 61 8.63 -5.06 1.59
C ALA A 61 9.44 -4.02 2.39
N ASN A 62 10.74 -3.89 2.11
CA ASN A 62 11.61 -2.91 2.78
C ASN A 62 11.17 -1.47 2.48
N SER A 63 10.76 -1.18 1.24
CA SER A 63 10.26 0.14 0.84
C SER A 63 8.91 0.43 1.50
N GLN A 64 8.00 -0.55 1.50
CA GLN A 64 6.71 -0.42 2.16
C GLN A 64 6.83 -0.16 3.67
N ARG A 65 7.81 -0.80 4.35
CA ARG A 65 8.15 -0.47 5.74
C ARG A 65 8.63 0.98 5.89
N GLY A 66 9.40 1.49 4.93
CA GLY A 66 9.78 2.90 4.89
C GLY A 66 8.55 3.81 4.81
N PHE A 67 7.63 3.51 3.90
CA PHE A 67 6.40 4.28 3.70
C PHE A 67 5.54 4.33 4.95
N ILE A 68 5.34 3.20 5.66
CA ILE A 68 4.53 3.26 6.88
C ILE A 68 5.18 4.12 7.98
N ARG A 69 6.52 4.12 8.10
CA ARG A 69 7.23 5.00 9.04
C ARG A 69 7.03 6.46 8.71
N GLN A 70 7.04 6.79 7.41
CA GLN A 70 6.78 8.14 6.92
C GLN A 70 5.32 8.55 7.20
N LEU A 71 4.37 7.63 7.02
CA LEU A 71 2.94 7.86 7.18
C LEU A 71 2.48 7.93 8.63
N GLU A 72 3.24 7.40 9.59
CA GLU A 72 2.82 7.16 10.98
C GLU A 72 2.14 8.37 11.64
N LYS A 73 2.67 9.58 11.44
CA LYS A 73 2.12 10.83 12.00
C LYS A 73 0.86 11.34 11.30
N TYR A 74 0.58 10.84 10.10
CA TYR A 74 -0.56 11.24 9.29
C TYR A 74 -1.74 10.29 9.45
N LEU A 75 -1.53 9.08 9.98
CA LEU A 75 -2.58 8.09 10.15
C LEU A 75 -3.51 8.43 11.31
N THR A 76 -4.81 8.21 11.11
CA THR A 76 -5.78 8.25 12.18
C THR A 76 -5.62 7.03 13.10
N GLU A 77 -6.25 7.08 14.27
CA GLU A 77 -6.26 5.93 15.20
C GLU A 77 -6.84 4.67 14.56
N ASP A 78 -7.92 4.83 13.79
CA ASP A 78 -8.57 3.74 13.06
C ASP A 78 -7.66 3.14 11.98
N GLU A 79 -6.98 3.98 11.20
CA GLU A 79 -6.03 3.52 10.18
C GLU A 79 -4.83 2.80 10.80
N MET A 80 -4.32 3.34 11.92
CA MET A 80 -3.26 2.72 12.68
C MET A 80 -3.69 1.36 13.26
N TYR A 81 -4.94 1.24 13.71
CA TYR A 81 -5.52 -0.04 14.12
C TYR A 81 -5.53 -1.06 12.98
N ILE A 82 -6.00 -0.66 11.79
CA ILE A 82 -6.01 -1.51 10.59
C ILE A 82 -4.60 -1.95 10.21
N PHE A 83 -3.64 -1.02 10.20
CA PHE A 83 -2.23 -1.33 9.96
C PHE A 83 -1.71 -2.40 10.94
N LYS A 84 -1.92 -2.19 12.25
CA LYS A 84 -1.49 -3.11 13.30
C LYS A 84 -2.14 -4.48 13.15
N LYS A 85 -3.42 -4.55 12.74
CA LYS A 85 -4.13 -5.79 12.46
C LYS A 85 -3.44 -6.60 11.36
N GLY A 86 -3.10 -5.97 10.24
CA GLY A 86 -2.35 -6.62 9.17
C GLY A 86 -0.97 -7.08 9.63
N ARG A 87 -0.22 -6.18 10.27
CA ARG A 87 1.15 -6.44 10.77
C ARG A 87 1.24 -7.60 11.75
N ASN A 88 0.23 -7.75 12.59
CA ASN A 88 0.17 -8.80 13.60
C ASN A 88 -0.45 -10.11 13.09
N THR A 89 -0.90 -10.16 11.82
CA THR A 89 -1.46 -11.39 11.26
C THR A 89 -0.36 -12.43 11.04
N LYS A 90 -0.59 -13.64 11.53
CA LYS A 90 0.36 -14.75 11.36
C LYS A 90 0.32 -15.22 9.91
N SER A 91 1.41 -15.01 9.18
CA SER A 91 1.61 -15.62 7.87
C SER A 91 2.18 -17.03 8.02
N ALA A 92 1.71 -17.97 7.20
CA ALA A 92 2.19 -19.36 7.22
C ALA A 92 3.62 -19.50 6.69
N THR A 93 4.08 -18.59 5.84
CA THR A 93 5.41 -18.58 5.23
C THR A 93 5.99 -17.17 5.21
N VAL A 94 7.29 -17.04 5.48
CA VAL A 94 8.04 -15.77 5.35
C VAL A 94 9.02 -15.92 4.19
N PRO A 95 9.08 -14.97 3.23
CA PRO A 95 10.04 -15.02 2.14
C PRO A 95 11.49 -15.04 2.65
N LYS A 96 12.37 -15.86 2.05
CA LYS A 96 13.77 -16.02 2.47
C LYS A 96 14.59 -14.73 2.46
N ASN A 97 14.21 -13.76 1.63
CA ASN A 97 14.99 -12.54 1.36
C ASN A 97 14.47 -11.29 2.09
N ALA A 98 13.42 -11.41 2.92
CA ALA A 98 12.88 -10.31 3.71
C ALA A 98 13.05 -10.61 5.19
N THR A 99 13.37 -9.59 6.00
CA THR A 99 13.29 -9.79 7.46
C THR A 99 11.83 -10.00 7.85
N VAL A 100 11.58 -10.85 8.86
CA VAL A 100 10.22 -11.08 9.38
C VAL A 100 9.52 -9.76 9.74
N SER A 101 10.30 -8.79 10.23
CA SER A 101 9.81 -7.45 10.60
C SER A 101 9.39 -6.64 9.38
N ASP A 102 10.21 -6.60 8.32
CA ASP A 102 9.88 -5.89 7.08
C ASP A 102 8.64 -6.49 6.41
N TYR A 103 8.57 -7.82 6.36
CA TYR A 103 7.43 -8.52 5.77
C TYR A 103 6.13 -8.23 6.52
N ARG A 104 6.14 -8.29 7.86
CA ARG A 104 4.97 -7.93 8.68
C ARG A 104 4.57 -6.46 8.49
N ALA A 105 5.53 -5.55 8.44
CA ALA A 105 5.24 -4.14 8.20
C ALA A 105 4.60 -3.93 6.82
N ALA A 106 5.11 -4.59 5.77
CA ALA A 106 4.54 -4.55 4.43
C ALA A 106 3.10 -5.09 4.41
N THR A 107 2.84 -6.26 5.01
CA THR A 107 1.48 -6.80 5.12
C THR A 107 0.54 -5.85 5.86
N GLY A 108 1.03 -5.15 6.90
CA GLY A 108 0.26 -4.11 7.57
C GLY A 108 -0.09 -2.93 6.65
N PHE A 109 0.88 -2.48 5.84
CA PHE A 109 0.68 -1.41 4.87
C PHE A 109 -0.33 -1.82 3.79
N GLU A 110 -0.17 -3.00 3.18
CA GLU A 110 -1.12 -3.57 2.20
C GLU A 110 -2.52 -3.68 2.80
N THR A 111 -2.63 -4.11 4.07
CA THR A 111 -3.92 -4.16 4.79
C THR A 111 -4.59 -2.79 4.87
N LEU A 112 -3.83 -1.74 5.17
CA LEU A 112 -4.34 -0.36 5.21
C LEU A 112 -4.83 0.09 3.82
N ILE A 113 -4.04 -0.13 2.78
CA ILE A 113 -4.42 0.21 1.39
C ILE A 113 -5.71 -0.53 1.00
N GLY A 114 -5.78 -1.83 1.28
CA GLY A 114 -6.96 -2.64 0.99
C GLY A 114 -8.21 -2.16 1.73
N TYR A 115 -8.08 -1.81 3.01
CA TYR A 115 -9.18 -1.24 3.80
C TYR A 115 -9.73 0.05 3.20
N LEU A 116 -8.86 1.00 2.88
CA LEU A 116 -9.29 2.27 2.31
C LEU A 116 -9.95 2.07 0.94
N TYR A 117 -9.42 1.14 0.13
CA TYR A 117 -9.97 0.84 -1.19
C TYR A 117 -11.39 0.25 -1.11
N ILE A 118 -11.59 -0.81 -0.32
CA ILE A 118 -12.90 -1.50 -0.28
C ILE A 118 -13.98 -0.70 0.47
N THR A 119 -13.57 0.26 1.30
CA THR A 119 -14.47 1.23 1.94
C THR A 119 -14.74 2.45 1.07
N GLY A 120 -14.11 2.55 -0.11
CA GLY A 120 -14.30 3.64 -1.06
C GLY A 120 -13.66 4.96 -0.66
N GLN A 121 -12.69 4.95 0.25
CA GLN A 121 -11.98 6.14 0.73
C GLN A 121 -10.87 6.56 -0.25
N ILE A 122 -11.26 6.86 -1.49
CA ILE A 122 -10.33 7.13 -2.59
C ILE A 122 -9.51 8.40 -2.36
N ASP A 123 -10.11 9.46 -1.83
CA ASP A 123 -9.39 10.71 -1.51
C ASP A 123 -8.30 10.47 -0.46
N ARG A 124 -8.57 9.58 0.50
CA ARG A 124 -7.60 9.22 1.53
C ARG A 124 -6.47 8.37 0.97
N LEU A 125 -6.77 7.44 0.05
CA LEU A 125 -5.74 6.72 -0.71
C LEU A 125 -4.85 7.67 -1.51
N GLN A 126 -5.45 8.65 -2.20
CA GLN A 126 -4.69 9.64 -2.96
C GLN A 126 -3.73 10.41 -2.07
N LEU A 127 -4.20 10.92 -0.92
CA LEU A 127 -3.35 11.62 0.04
C LEU A 127 -2.19 10.76 0.55
N ILE A 128 -2.43 9.48 0.84
CA ILE A 128 -1.36 8.55 1.24
C ILE A 128 -0.32 8.41 0.12
N MET A 129 -0.75 8.26 -1.13
CA MET A 129 0.17 8.14 -2.25
C MET A 129 0.95 9.43 -2.52
N ASP A 130 0.31 10.58 -2.37
CA ASP A 130 0.96 11.89 -2.53
C ASP A 130 2.10 12.03 -1.51
N ILE A 131 1.86 11.72 -0.23
CA ILE A 131 2.89 11.71 0.80
C ILE A 131 4.04 10.76 0.43
N ILE A 132 3.75 9.53 0.00
CA ILE A 132 4.77 8.55 -0.41
C ILE A 132 5.63 9.06 -1.56
N PHE A 133 5.04 9.77 -2.52
CA PHE A 133 5.75 10.23 -3.72
C PHE A 133 6.43 11.60 -3.56
N GLU A 134 5.96 12.46 -2.66
CA GLU A 134 6.60 13.75 -2.35
C GLU A 134 8.02 13.55 -1.78
N ASP A 135 8.20 12.70 -0.78
CA ASP A 135 9.49 12.43 -0.15
C ASP A 135 10.52 11.79 -1.12
N LYS A 136 10.03 11.15 -2.19
CA LYS A 136 10.85 10.60 -3.27
C LYS A 136 11.29 11.62 -4.32
N LYS A 137 10.64 12.79 -4.39
CA LYS A 137 11.10 13.91 -5.24
C LYS A 137 12.28 14.62 -4.59
N ASP A 138 12.22 14.84 -3.27
CA ASP A 138 13.26 15.55 -2.52
C ASP A 138 14.55 14.74 -2.33
N SER A 139 14.49 13.41 -2.46
CA SER A 139 15.67 12.53 -2.38
C SER A 139 16.35 12.27 -3.74
N LYS A 140 16.01 13.08 -4.76
CA LYS A 140 16.63 13.08 -6.11
C LYS A 140 17.28 14.40 -6.51
N GLU A 141 17.36 15.38 -5.62
CA GLU A 141 18.26 16.53 -5.74
C GLU A 141 19.61 16.26 -5.08
#